data_AF-V4VPQ9-F1
#
_entry.id   AF-V4VPQ9-F1
#
_cell.length_a   1.000
_cell.length_b   1.000
_cell.length_c   1.000
_cell.angle_alpha   90.00
_cell.angle_beta   90.00
_cell.angle_gamma   90.00
#
_symmetry.space_group_name_H-M   'P 1'
#
loop_
_entity.id
_entity.type
_entity.pdbx_description
1 polymer ?
#
loop_
_entity_poly.entity_id
_entity_poly.type
_entity_poly.pdbx_seq_one_letter_code
_entity_poly.pdbx_strand_id
1 'polypeptide(L)'
;MADHSTVNGSEIPVYNLKCIDLANPDIHQSAAVLKQACMESGIFYVINHGLSEELMNEFFGQMKKFFALPMDEKKKLFWNQSLRGYRPPAQAVIDNKTQQKG
;
A
#
# COMPACT_ATOMS: atom_id res chain seq x y z
N MET A 1 13.03 10.27 -14.22
CA MET A 1 12.18 11.09 -15.11
C MET A 1 10.84 10.38 -15.17
N ALA A 2 9.77 10.96 -14.63
CA ALA A 2 8.44 10.37 -14.75
C ALA A 2 8.03 10.46 -16.23
N ASP A 3 7.46 9.38 -16.75
CA ASP A 3 6.77 9.45 -18.04
C ASP A 3 5.39 10.09 -17.80
N HIS A 4 4.80 10.75 -18.78
CA HIS A 4 3.53 11.45 -18.59
C HIS A 4 2.46 10.82 -19.49
N SER A 5 1.40 10.28 -18.89
CA SER A 5 0.20 9.84 -19.62
C SER A 5 -0.92 10.83 -19.41
N THR A 6 -1.69 11.09 -20.46
CA THR A 6 -2.90 11.91 -20.39
C THR A 6 -4.12 11.03 -20.19
N VAL A 7 -4.80 11.18 -19.06
CA VAL A 7 -6.17 10.66 -18.86
C VAL A 7 -7.08 11.85 -18.59
N ASN A 8 -8.11 12.02 -19.41
CA ASN A 8 -9.08 13.13 -19.32
C ASN A 8 -8.44 14.53 -19.23
N GLY A 9 -7.36 14.77 -20.00
CA GLY A 9 -6.71 16.08 -20.08
C GLY A 9 -5.87 16.48 -18.86
N SER A 10 -5.70 15.59 -17.88
CA SER A 10 -4.75 15.77 -16.77
C SER A 10 -3.47 15.00 -17.05
N GLU A 11 -2.32 15.65 -16.93
CA GLU A 11 -1.01 14.97 -16.96
C GLU A 11 -0.84 14.19 -15.65
N ILE A 12 -0.93 12.87 -15.73
CA ILE A 12 -0.64 12.00 -14.59
C ILE A 12 0.80 11.54 -14.72
N PRO A 13 1.66 11.79 -13.72
CA PRO A 13 2.99 11.21 -13.71
C PRO A 13 2.85 9.68 -13.66
N VAL A 14 3.27 9.04 -14.75
CA VAL A 14 3.46 7.59 -14.82
C VAL A 14 4.78 7.30 -14.13
N TYR A 15 4.66 6.79 -12.91
CA TYR A 15 5.80 6.24 -12.20
C TYR A 15 6.09 4.87 -12.78
N ASN A 16 7.23 4.74 -13.47
CA ASN A 16 7.74 3.43 -13.87
C ASN A 16 8.29 2.71 -12.63
N LEU A 17 7.38 2.09 -11.87
CA LEU A 17 7.72 1.40 -10.64
C LEU A 17 8.42 0.08 -10.93
N LYS A 18 9.48 -0.19 -10.18
CA LYS A 18 10.17 -1.48 -10.26
C LYS A 18 9.25 -2.59 -9.77
N CYS A 19 9.37 -3.76 -10.40
CA CYS A 19 8.72 -4.99 -9.99
C CYS A 19 9.79 -6.00 -9.57
N ILE A 20 9.67 -6.56 -8.37
CA ILE A 20 10.60 -7.55 -7.82
C ILE A 20 9.94 -8.93 -7.88
N ASP A 21 10.64 -9.87 -8.52
CA ASP A 21 10.25 -11.29 -8.55
C ASP A 21 10.93 -12.05 -7.40
N LEU A 22 10.13 -12.56 -6.46
CA LEU A 22 10.64 -13.34 -5.32
C LEU A 22 10.90 -14.81 -5.65
N ALA A 23 10.45 -15.30 -6.81
CA ALA A 23 10.76 -16.65 -7.29
C ALA A 23 11.95 -16.68 -8.24
N ASN A 24 12.61 -15.53 -8.49
CA ASN A 24 13.82 -15.48 -9.30
C ASN A 24 14.93 -16.34 -8.64
N PRO A 25 15.50 -17.33 -9.34
CA PRO A 25 16.59 -18.14 -8.80
C PRO A 25 17.85 -17.32 -8.52
N ASP A 26 18.07 -16.20 -9.22
CA ASP A 26 19.14 -15.25 -8.91
C ASP A 26 18.67 -14.21 -7.89
N ILE A 27 18.89 -14.53 -6.61
CA ILE A 27 18.56 -13.64 -5.50
C ILE A 27 19.32 -12.31 -5.55
N HIS A 28 20.53 -12.28 -6.13
CA HIS A 28 21.33 -11.05 -6.20
C HIS A 28 20.71 -10.07 -7.18
N GLN A 29 20.14 -10.57 -8.28
CA GLN A 29 19.39 -9.73 -9.22
C GLN A 29 18.17 -9.10 -8.56
N SER A 30 17.33 -9.88 -7.88
CA SER A 30 16.14 -9.35 -7.18
C SER A 30 16.51 -8.37 -6.07
N ALA A 31 17.60 -8.64 -5.33
CA ALA A 31 18.12 -7.72 -4.32
C ALA A 31 18.64 -6.40 -4.92
N ALA A 32 19.29 -6.44 -6.08
CA ALA A 32 19.76 -5.24 -6.77
C ALA A 32 18.59 -4.38 -7.25
N VAL A 33 17.53 -4.98 -7.81
CA VAL A 33 16.32 -4.27 -8.22
C VAL A 33 15.60 -3.65 -7.01
N LEU A 34 15.48 -4.40 -5.91
CA LEU A 34 14.92 -3.90 -4.66
C LEU A 34 15.69 -2.69 -4.14
N LYS A 35 17.03 -2.78 -4.07
CA LYS A 35 17.88 -1.67 -3.64
C LYS A 35 17.64 -0.44 -4.51
N GLN A 36 17.62 -0.61 -5.83
CA GLN A 36 17.39 0.50 -6.75
C GLN A 36 16.01 1.13 -6.54
N ALA A 37 14.97 0.32 -6.37
CA ALA A 37 13.61 0.80 -6.13
C ALA A 37 13.50 1.61 -4.84
N CYS A 38 14.15 1.15 -3.76
CA CYS A 38 14.21 1.88 -2.50
C CYS A 38 14.95 3.22 -2.62
N MET A 39 15.97 3.32 -3.48
CA MET A 39 16.74 4.55 -3.69
C MET A 39 16.09 5.54 -4.65
N GLU A 40 15.29 5.06 -5.61
CA GLU A 40 14.65 5.90 -6.64
C GLU A 40 13.23 6.33 -6.26
N SER A 41 12.30 5.37 -6.20
CA SER A 41 10.86 5.63 -6.02
C SER A 41 10.39 5.47 -4.59
N GLY A 42 11.08 4.67 -3.78
CA GLY A 42 10.66 4.29 -2.42
C GLY A 42 9.45 3.35 -2.37
N ILE A 43 8.82 3.07 -3.53
CA ILE A 43 7.70 2.14 -3.71
C ILE A 43 7.94 1.24 -4.92
N PHE A 44 7.44 0.02 -4.87
CA PHE A 44 7.64 -1.01 -5.89
C PHE A 44 6.57 -2.10 -5.81
N TYR A 45 6.45 -2.88 -6.88
CA TYR A 45 5.62 -4.08 -6.92
C TYR A 45 6.43 -5.33 -6.56
N VAL A 46 5.75 -6.35 -6.03
CA VAL A 46 6.32 -7.66 -5.77
C VAL A 46 5.42 -8.71 -6.42
N ILE A 47 6.02 -9.66 -7.15
CA ILE A 47 5.34 -10.80 -7.76
C ILE A 47 5.93 -12.12 -7.26
N ASN A 48 5.19 -13.21 -7.48
CA ASN A 48 5.57 -14.57 -7.07
C ASN A 48 5.95 -14.65 -5.58
N HIS A 49 5.25 -13.89 -4.74
CA HIS A 49 5.47 -13.83 -3.28
C HIS A 49 4.97 -15.06 -2.51
N GLY A 50 4.41 -16.06 -3.21
CA GLY A 50 3.96 -17.31 -2.61
C GLY A 50 2.62 -17.27 -1.86
N LEU A 51 1.88 -16.15 -1.92
CA LEU A 51 0.50 -16.12 -1.40
C LEU A 51 -0.43 -16.61 -2.50
N SER A 52 -1.28 -17.57 -2.18
CA SER A 52 -2.28 -18.07 -3.14
C SER A 52 -3.35 -17.02 -3.41
N GLU A 53 -3.94 -17.08 -4.61
CA GLU A 53 -5.06 -16.22 -4.98
C GLU A 53 -6.27 -16.47 -4.06
N GLU A 54 -6.48 -17.72 -3.64
CA GLU A 54 -7.51 -18.10 -2.68
C GLU A 54 -7.36 -17.37 -1.33
N LEU A 55 -6.15 -17.37 -0.76
CA LEU A 55 -5.87 -16.68 0.50
C LEU A 55 -6.09 -15.17 0.38
N MET A 56 -5.66 -14.58 -0.74
CA MET A 56 -5.87 -13.15 -1.00
C MET A 56 -7.37 -12.83 -1.12
N ASN A 57 -8.13 -13.64 -1.85
CA ASN A 57 -9.57 -13.48 -2.02
C ASN A 57 -10.32 -13.62 -0.69
N GLU A 58 -9.94 -14.59 0.14
CA GLU A 58 -10.48 -14.75 1.49
C GLU A 58 -10.18 -13.51 2.34
N PHE A 59 -8.91 -13.08 2.39
CA PHE A 59 -8.48 -11.91 3.15
C PHE A 59 -9.28 -10.66 2.76
N PHE A 60 -9.37 -10.35 1.46
CA PHE A 60 -10.16 -9.21 0.98
C PHE A 60 -11.65 -9.39 1.27
N GLY A 61 -12.18 -10.62 1.21
CA GLY A 61 -13.54 -10.95 1.59
C GLY A 61 -13.83 -10.64 3.05
N GLN A 62 -12.95 -11.05 3.97
CA GLN A 62 -13.07 -10.75 5.41
C GLN A 62 -12.93 -9.26 5.69
N MET A 63 -11.99 -8.58 5.01
CA MET A 63 -11.83 -7.14 5.11
C MET A 63 -13.11 -6.40 4.73
N LYS A 64 -13.73 -6.74 3.58
CA LYS A 64 -15.01 -6.15 3.15
C LYS A 64 -16.13 -6.38 4.18
N LYS A 65 -16.27 -7.61 4.69
CA LYS A 65 -17.26 -7.95 5.73
C LYS A 65 -17.07 -7.12 6.98
N PHE A 66 -15.83 -6.98 7.47
CA PHE A 66 -15.52 -6.19 8.66
C PHE A 66 -15.85 -4.71 8.46
N PHE A 67 -15.42 -4.10 7.35
CA PHE A 67 -15.66 -2.67 7.11
C PHE A 67 -17.14 -2.33 6.83
N ALA A 68 -17.94 -3.32 6.39
CA ALA A 68 -19.39 -3.20 6.26
C ALA A 68 -20.16 -3.22 7.59
N LEU A 69 -19.52 -3.61 8.71
CA LEU A 69 -20.15 -3.55 10.03
C LEU A 69 -20.49 -2.10 10.44
N PRO A 70 -21.52 -1.90 11.29
CA PRO A 70 -21.80 -0.61 11.90
C PRO A 70 -20.57 -0.01 12.60
N MET A 71 -20.51 1.31 12.66
CA MET A 71 -19.37 2.02 13.27
C MET A 71 -19.11 1.59 14.72
N ASP A 72 -20.17 1.40 15.51
CA ASP A 72 -20.04 1.03 16.93
C ASP A 72 -19.48 -0.38 17.11
N GLU A 73 -19.82 -1.33 16.24
CA GLU A 73 -19.22 -2.66 16.23
C GLU A 73 -17.72 -2.60 15.90
N LYS A 74 -17.33 -1.80 14.90
CA LYS A 74 -15.90 -1.61 14.55
C LYS A 74 -15.12 -0.96 15.69
N LYS A 75 -15.73 -0.01 16.41
CA LYS A 75 -15.12 0.68 17.57
C LYS A 75 -14.92 -0.22 18.79
N LYS A 76 -15.62 -1.35 18.91
CA LYS A 76 -15.32 -2.34 19.97
C LYS A 76 -13.88 -2.86 19.90
N LEU A 77 -13.27 -2.84 18.71
CA LEU A 77 -11.89 -3.24 18.47
C LEU A 77 -10.97 -2.02 18.37
N PHE A 78 -11.16 -0.96 19.16
CA PHE A 78 -10.39 0.27 19.03
C PHE A 78 -8.86 0.05 19.13
N TRP A 79 -8.10 0.81 18.33
CA TRP A 79 -6.64 0.81 18.34
C TRP A 79 -6.10 0.92 19.77
N ASN A 80 -5.29 -0.06 20.19
CA ASN A 80 -4.71 -0.14 21.53
C ASN A 80 -3.22 0.28 21.58
N GLN A 81 -2.61 0.25 22.77
CA GLN A 81 -1.19 0.62 22.97
C GLN A 81 -0.20 -0.24 22.15
N SER A 82 -0.60 -1.44 21.73
CA SER A 82 0.18 -2.33 20.86
C SER A 82 -0.03 -2.09 19.37
N LEU A 83 -0.69 -0.99 19.00
CA LEU A 83 -1.00 -0.60 17.62
C LEU A 83 -1.87 -1.61 16.86
N ARG A 84 -2.75 -2.31 17.57
CA ARG A 84 -3.70 -3.27 16.99
C ARG A 84 -5.12 -2.79 17.18
N GLY A 85 -5.96 -3.01 16.17
CA GLY A 85 -7.38 -2.69 16.19
C GLY A 85 -7.79 -1.71 15.09
N TYR A 86 -9.07 -1.36 15.11
CA TYR A 86 -9.69 -0.42 14.19
C TYR A 86 -9.33 1.02 14.52
N ARG A 87 -8.90 1.74 13.48
CA ARG A 87 -8.83 3.21 13.46
C ARG A 87 -9.98 3.74 12.63
N PRO A 88 -10.88 4.55 13.20
CA PRO A 88 -11.82 5.31 12.40
C PRO A 88 -11.03 6.18 11.41
N PRO A 89 -11.48 6.33 10.16
CA PRO A 89 -10.97 7.36 9.28
C PRO A 89 -11.08 8.69 10.03
N ALA A 90 -9.94 9.35 10.30
CA ALA A 90 -9.99 10.73 10.78
C ALA A 90 -10.82 11.51 9.76
N GLN A 91 -11.81 12.30 10.19
CA GLN A 91 -12.34 13.35 9.33
C GLN A 91 -11.12 14.19 8.94
N ALA A 92 -10.61 13.97 7.73
CA ALA A 92 -9.44 14.65 7.23
C ALA A 92 -9.84 16.09 6.91
N VAL A 93 -10.06 16.89 7.95
CA VAL A 93 -9.77 18.31 7.86
C VAL A 93 -8.25 18.37 7.81
N ILE A 94 -7.74 18.47 6.59
CA ILE A 94 -6.33 18.73 6.35
C ILE A 94 -6.08 20.16 6.87
N ASP A 95 -5.75 20.30 8.14
CA ASP A 95 -5.25 21.57 8.65
C ASP A 95 -3.77 21.68 8.22
N ASN A 96 -3.52 22.48 7.18
CA ASN A 96 -2.18 22.70 6.59
C ASN A 96 -1.15 23.28 7.57
N LYS A 97 -1.51 23.54 8.83
CA LYS A 97 -0.67 24.20 9.83
C LYS A 97 0.23 23.27 10.64
N THR A 98 0.01 21.95 10.61
CA THR A 98 0.77 20.98 11.43
C THR A 98 1.77 20.13 10.67
N GLN A 99 2.04 20.40 9.38
CA GLN A 99 3.22 19.84 8.74
C GLN A 99 4.48 20.47 9.35
N GLN A 100 5.16 19.73 10.23
CA GLN A 100 6.59 19.93 10.42
C GLN A 100 7.27 19.53 9.12
N LYS A 101 7.93 20.50 8.48
CA LYS A 101 8.82 20.26 7.35
C LYS A 101 9.93 19.32 7.82
N GLY A 102 9.96 18.12 7.27
CA GLY A 102 11.18 17.31 7.20
C GLY A 102 12.15 17.89 6.18
#